data_AF-A0A366GID6-F1
#
_entry.id   AF-A0A366GID6-F1
#
_cell.length_a   1.000
_cell.length_b   1.000
_cell.length_c   1.000
_cell.angle_alpha   90.00
_cell.angle_beta   90.00
_cell.angle_gamma   90.00
#
_symmetry.space_group_name_H-M   'P 1'
#
loop_
_entity.id
_entity.type
_entity.pdbx_description
1 polymer ?
#
loop_
_entity_poly.entity_id
_entity_poly.type
_entity_poly.pdbx_seq_one_letter_code
_entity_poly.pdbx_strand_id
1 'polypeptide(L)'
;MTEISLQAVFNRAFTYLRASGVEMTVERYRTLLHLIEESVASVGEGGQGDELLELVMERIAGYFDLPETIPPKANPELCRGSIGYGRDV
;
A
#
# COMPACT_ATOMS: atom_id res chain seq x y z
N MET A 1 5.13 12.42 17.45
CA MET A 1 5.16 11.36 16.45
C MET A 1 5.27 10.05 17.20
N THR A 2 4.29 9.16 17.03
CA THR A 2 4.32 7.82 17.63
C THR A 2 5.25 6.95 16.79
N GLU A 3 6.37 6.53 17.36
CA GLU A 3 7.26 5.57 16.70
C GLU A 3 6.48 4.29 16.38
N ILE A 4 6.33 3.99 15.09
CA ILE A 4 5.71 2.75 14.64
C ILE A 4 6.71 1.61 14.87
N SER A 5 6.33 0.63 15.67
CA SER A 5 7.18 -0.55 15.88
C SER A 5 7.24 -1.43 14.62
N LEU A 6 8.31 -2.21 14.47
CA LEU A 6 8.43 -3.21 13.39
C LEU A 6 7.20 -4.15 13.32
N GLN A 7 6.66 -4.52 14.48
CA GLN A 7 5.45 -5.33 14.58
C GLN A 7 4.22 -4.60 13.99
N ALA A 8 4.10 -3.29 14.19
CA ALA A 8 3.03 -2.50 13.62
C ALA A 8 3.16 -2.39 12.09
N VAL A 9 4.38 -2.22 11.57
CA VAL A 9 4.66 -2.28 10.11
C VAL A 9 4.23 -3.63 9.53
N PHE A 10 4.69 -4.72 10.15
CA PHE A 10 4.32 -6.08 9.75
C PHE A 10 2.80 -6.27 9.70
N ASN A 11 2.11 -5.93 10.79
CA ASN A 11 0.66 -6.07 10.88
C ASN A 11 -0.06 -5.25 9.83
N ARG A 12 0.46 -4.06 9.50
CA ARG A 12 -0.14 -3.18 8.48
C ARG A 12 -0.01 -3.79 7.09
N ALA A 13 1.19 -4.22 6.70
CA ALA A 13 1.43 -4.88 5.42
C ALA A 13 0.64 -6.19 5.29
N PHE A 14 0.63 -7.02 6.33
CA PHE A 14 -0.16 -8.26 6.39
C PHE A 14 -1.66 -8.00 6.20
N THR A 15 -2.20 -7.01 6.92
CA THR A 15 -3.62 -6.65 6.84
C THR A 15 -3.95 -6.13 5.45
N TYR A 16 -3.07 -5.31 4.86
CA TYR A 16 -3.23 -4.83 3.50
C TYR A 16 -3.29 -5.97 2.49
N LEU A 17 -2.34 -6.92 2.53
CA LEU A 17 -2.32 -8.07 1.62
C LEU A 17 -3.60 -8.90 1.73
N ARG A 18 -4.06 -9.20 2.96
CA ARG A 18 -5.33 -9.92 3.15
C ARG A 18 -6.53 -9.13 2.64
N ALA A 19 -6.59 -7.82 2.88
CA ALA A 19 -7.67 -6.96 2.40
C ALA A 19 -7.68 -6.87 0.87
N SER A 20 -6.51 -6.91 0.25
CA SER A 20 -6.32 -6.98 -1.19
C SER A 20 -6.60 -8.37 -1.77
N GLY A 21 -7.07 -9.34 -0.99
CA GLY A 21 -7.43 -10.68 -1.48
C GLY A 21 -6.25 -11.65 -1.63
N VAL A 22 -5.06 -11.30 -1.14
CA VAL A 22 -3.91 -12.20 -1.12
C VAL A 22 -4.07 -13.19 0.04
N GLU A 23 -4.17 -14.48 -0.29
CA GLU A 23 -4.14 -15.55 0.71
C GLU A 23 -2.71 -15.73 1.26
N MET A 24 -2.55 -15.70 2.58
CA MET A 24 -1.24 -15.74 3.24
C MET A 24 -0.77 -17.18 3.49
N THR A 25 -0.30 -17.84 2.43
CA THR A 25 0.39 -19.14 2.53
C THR A 25 1.74 -19.01 3.24
N VAL A 26 2.35 -20.13 3.65
CA VAL A 26 3.67 -20.14 4.30
C VAL A 26 4.74 -19.46 3.43
N GLU A 27 4.71 -19.69 2.12
CA GLU A 27 5.64 -19.07 1.17
C GLU A 27 5.48 -17.55 1.14
N ARG A 28 4.23 -17.05 1.02
CA ARG A 28 3.94 -15.62 1.04
C ARG A 28 4.28 -14.94 2.37
N TYR A 29 4.17 -15.67 3.47
CA TYR A 29 4.63 -15.21 4.78
C TYR A 29 6.15 -15.01 4.82
N ARG A 30 6.91 -15.95 4.23
CA ARG A 30 8.37 -15.82 4.08
C ARG A 30 8.73 -14.65 3.16
N THR A 31 8.01 -14.49 2.06
CA THR A 31 8.18 -13.34 1.15
C THR A 31 7.95 -12.00 1.87
N LEU A 32 6.92 -11.91 2.72
CA LEU A 32 6.64 -10.70 3.50
C LEU A 32 7.77 -10.38 4.48
N LEU A 33 8.28 -11.40 5.18
CA LEU A 33 9.41 -11.23 6.09
C LEU A 33 10.67 -10.79 5.34
N HIS A 34 10.94 -11.37 4.16
CA HIS A 34 12.07 -11.01 3.32
C HIS A 34 11.96 -9.56 2.81
N LEU A 35 10.78 -9.14 2.37
CA LEU A 35 10.52 -7.74 2.00
C LEU A 35 10.86 -6.78 3.15
N ILE A 36 10.40 -7.09 4.36
CA ILE A 36 10.65 -6.24 5.53
C ILE A 36 12.13 -6.22 5.89
N GLU A 37 12.82 -7.36 5.81
CA GLU A 37 14.27 -7.46 6.01
C GLU A 37 15.04 -6.55 5.02
N GLU A 38 14.71 -6.61 3.74
CA GLU A 38 15.33 -5.75 2.72
C GLU A 38 14.97 -4.27 2.91
N SER A 39 13.76 -3.95 3.37
CA SER A 39 13.38 -2.59 3.71
C SER A 39 14.15 -2.06 4.92
N VAL A 40 14.30 -2.85 5.99
CA VAL A 40 15.11 -2.48 7.16
C VAL A 40 16.57 -2.24 6.78
N ALA A 41 17.15 -3.13 5.95
CA ALA A 41 18.51 -2.96 5.44
C ALA A 41 18.67 -1.69 4.60
N SER A 42 17.61 -1.25 3.91
CA SER A 42 17.62 -0.06 3.06
C SER A 42 17.50 1.25 3.84
N VAL A 43 16.78 1.28 4.96
CA VAL A 43 16.58 2.51 5.76
C VAL A 43 17.75 2.75 6.73
N GLY A 44 18.43 1.69 7.17
CA GLY A 44 19.57 1.77 8.10
C GLY A 44 19.17 1.99 9.57
N GLU A 45 20.15 2.04 10.48
CA GLU A 45 19.92 2.03 11.94
C GLU A 45 19.21 3.29 12.51
N GLY A 46 19.10 4.36 11.71
CA GLY A 46 18.41 5.61 12.08
C GLY A 46 16.96 5.71 11.59
N GLY A 47 16.47 4.69 10.90
CA GLY A 47 15.16 4.67 10.26
C GLY A 47 13.99 4.77 11.22
N GLN A 48 13.14 5.77 11.03
CA GLN A 48 11.89 5.88 11.77
C GLN A 48 10.86 4.87 11.23
N GLY A 49 10.01 4.34 12.12
CA GLY A 49 9.01 3.33 11.75
C GLY A 49 8.05 3.75 10.64
N ASP A 50 7.80 5.06 10.48
CA ASP A 50 7.01 5.62 9.39
C ASP A 50 7.70 5.46 8.02
N GLU A 51 9.00 5.76 7.94
CA GLU A 51 9.80 5.60 6.72
C GLU A 51 9.92 4.14 6.30
N LEU A 52 10.08 3.24 7.28
CA LEU A 52 10.06 1.79 7.03
C LEU A 52 8.70 1.34 6.48
N LEU A 53 7.59 1.82 7.04
CA LEU A 53 6.26 1.49 6.56
C LEU A 53 6.05 1.99 5.13
N GLU A 54 6.43 3.24 4.84
CA GLU A 54 6.33 3.82 3.50
C GLU A 54 7.08 3.00 2.47
N LEU A 55 8.33 2.63 2.77
CA LEU A 55 9.16 1.82 1.88
C LEU A 55 8.60 0.41 1.65
N VAL A 56 8.11 -0.24 2.71
CA VAL A 56 7.47 -1.56 2.59
C VAL A 56 6.25 -1.45 1.67
N MET A 57 5.39 -0.45 1.88
CA MET A 57 4.17 -0.27 1.09
C MET A 57 4.46 0.04 -0.38
N GLU A 58 5.51 0.81 -0.67
CA GLU A 58 5.97 1.10 -2.04
C GLU A 58 6.42 -0.19 -2.75
N ARG A 59 7.14 -1.07 -2.04
CA ARG A 59 7.73 -2.28 -2.63
C ARG A 59 6.77 -3.47 -2.70
N ILE A 60 5.66 -3.49 -1.95
CA ILE A 60 4.73 -4.63 -1.90
C ILE A 60 4.34 -5.15 -3.29
N ALA A 61 4.04 -4.26 -4.24
CA ALA A 61 3.59 -4.66 -5.57
C ALA A 61 4.67 -5.39 -6.39
N GLY A 62 5.95 -5.29 -6.01
CA GLY A 62 7.05 -6.04 -6.62
C GLY A 62 7.22 -7.46 -6.09
N TYR A 63 6.66 -7.77 -4.90
CA TYR A 63 6.82 -9.06 -4.22
C TYR A 63 5.55 -9.90 -4.23
N PHE A 64 4.40 -9.28 -4.49
CA PHE A 64 3.09 -9.92 -4.45
C PHE A 64 2.29 -9.60 -5.70
N ASP A 65 1.69 -10.63 -6.30
CA ASP A 65 0.69 -10.48 -7.34
C ASP A 65 -0.60 -9.95 -6.72
N LEU A 66 -0.75 -8.62 -6.72
CA LEU A 66 -1.97 -7.96 -6.29
C LEU A 66 -3.04 -8.11 -7.39
N PRO A 67 -4.28 -8.47 -7.04
CA PRO A 67 -5.34 -8.53 -8.04
C PRO A 67 -5.59 -7.14 -8.61
N GLU A 68 -5.83 -7.09 -9.92
CA GLU A 68 -6.12 -5.85 -10.63
C GLU A 68 -7.40 -5.22 -10.06
N THR A 69 -7.29 -3.96 -9.63
CA THR A 69 -8.43 -3.19 -9.13
C THR A 69 -9.25 -2.73 -10.31
N ILE A 70 -10.33 -3.44 -10.61
CA ILE A 70 -11.30 -3.02 -11.63
C ILE A 70 -12.20 -1.95 -10.99
N PRO A 71 -12.07 -0.66 -11.37
CA PRO A 71 -12.97 0.35 -10.83
C PRO A 71 -14.41 0.00 -11.23
N PRO A 72 -15.39 0.20 -10.33
CA PRO A 72 -16.78 -0.04 -10.67
C PRO A 72 -17.17 0.85 -11.85
N LYS A 73 -17.90 0.29 -12.81
CA LYS A 73 -18.45 1.07 -13.91
C LYS A 73 -19.36 2.15 -13.33
N ALA A 74 -19.10 3.40 -13.65
CA ALA A 74 -19.94 4.51 -13.22
C ALA A 74 -21.39 4.27 -13.66
N ASN A 75 -22.33 4.36 -12.72
CA ASN A 75 -23.76 4.32 -12.98
C ASN A 75 -24.49 5.34 -12.09
N PRO A 76 -25.06 6.43 -12.63
CA PRO A 76 -25.17 6.75 -14.06
C PRO A 76 -23.82 7.03 -14.74
N GLU A 77 -23.79 6.96 -16.07
CA GLU A 77 -22.59 7.31 -16.84
C GLU A 77 -22.11 8.72 -16.46
N LEU A 78 -20.80 8.88 -16.29
CA LEU A 78 -20.19 10.18 -15.97
C LEU A 78 -20.39 11.12 -17.17
N CYS A 79 -21.48 11.88 -17.16
CA CYS A 79 -21.63 13.02 -18.05
C CYS A 79 -20.61 14.08 -17.64
N ARG A 80 -19.78 14.57 -18.57
CA ARG A 80 -18.96 15.77 -18.34
C ARG A 80 -19.90 16.94 -18.06
N GLY A 81 -20.17 17.21 -16.78
CA GLY A 81 -20.87 18.42 -16.37
C GLY A 81 -19.95 19.61 -16.64
N SER A 82 -20.28 20.42 -17.63
CA SER A 82 -19.67 21.73 -17.76
C SER A 82 -20.21 22.60 -16.63
N ILE A 83 -19.47 22.71 -15.53
CA ILE A 83 -19.67 23.78 -14.57
C ILE A 83 -19.22 25.05 -15.29
N GLY A 84 -20.16 25.74 -15.94
CA GLY A 84 -19.92 26.96 -16.69
C GLY A 84 -19.50 28.08 -15.75
N TYR A 85 -18.23 28.08 -15.35
CA TYR A 85 -17.60 29.23 -14.72
C TYR A 85 -17.54 30.34 -15.77
N GLY A 86 -18.64 31.09 -15.90
CA GLY A 86 -18.62 32.38 -16.56
C GLY A 86 -17.69 33.29 -15.77
N ARG A 87 -16.70 33.87 -16.44
CA ARG A 87 -16.06 35.08 -15.93
C ARG A 87 -17.13 36.16 -16.01
N ASP A 88 -17.67 36.58 -14.86
CA ASP A 88 -18.28 37.90 -14.78
C ASP A 88 -17.19 38.91 -15.18
N VAL A 89 -17.41 39.57 -16.32
CA VAL A 89 -16.58 40.67 -16.85
C VAL A 89 -17.20 41.98 -16.40
#